data_AF-A0A7J4JU71-F1
#
_entry.id   AF-A0A7J4JU71-F1
#
_cell.length_a   1.000
_cell.length_b   1.000
_cell.length_c   1.000
_cell.angle_alpha   90.00
_cell.angle_beta   90.00
_cell.angle_gamma   90.00
#
_symmetry.space_group_name_H-M   'P 1'
#
loop_
_entity.id
_entity.type
_entity.pdbx_description
1 polymer ?
#
loop_
_entity_poly.entity_id
_entity_poly.type
_entity_poly.pdbx_seq_one_letter_code
_entity_poly.pdbx_strand_id
1 'polypeptide(L)'
;MPEAPERKQASLEKKIEAKVEEKIEKDVEKKVEQKIEKQAEKRIEQKVEKKFGKEISEIKAELEAEKEFVAKSPISIHVDSYDFIFDDFDPRPFSQRALSDDFLREAKKFALEVKPGVLELNFLIHESIRKQEIEATIKKRLHEHFRKSLAESKKEHDWIVKKGSIMVLAGFAMTLGAAAIGYYFGEASFLFVLIFVILEPAGWFTFWTGLDQLFYEARKTRPNLEFYAQMSKAEINFQSY
;
A
#
# COMPACT_ATOMS: atom_id res chain seq x y z
N MET A 1 49.97 -86.80 20.50
CA MET A 1 49.33 -86.02 19.43
C MET A 1 47.87 -86.45 19.34
N PRO A 2 46.89 -85.64 19.78
CA PRO A 2 45.60 -85.52 19.14
C PRO A 2 45.67 -84.44 18.03
N GLU A 3 44.73 -84.52 17.11
CA GLU A 3 44.89 -84.25 15.68
C GLU A 3 44.57 -82.79 15.25
N ALA A 4 45.01 -82.43 14.04
CA ALA A 4 44.91 -81.10 13.43
C ALA A 4 43.50 -80.49 13.17
N PRO A 5 42.34 -81.21 13.18
CA PRO A 5 41.04 -80.57 12.99
C PRO A 5 40.53 -79.82 14.23
N GLU A 6 40.83 -80.29 15.45
CA GLU A 6 40.37 -79.65 16.70
C GLU A 6 41.00 -78.27 16.94
N ARG A 7 42.29 -78.10 16.63
CA ARG A 7 42.95 -76.78 16.74
C ARG A 7 42.42 -75.77 15.72
N LYS A 8 42.01 -76.21 14.54
CA LYS A 8 41.40 -75.34 13.53
C LYS A 8 39.97 -74.96 13.92
N GLN A 9 39.19 -75.89 14.47
CA GLN A 9 37.85 -75.62 14.99
C GLN A 9 37.89 -74.66 16.18
N ALA A 10 38.74 -74.89 17.19
CA ALA A 10 38.87 -73.99 18.34
C ALA A 10 39.38 -72.58 17.98
N SER A 11 40.23 -72.46 16.96
CA SER A 11 40.70 -71.17 16.43
C SER A 11 39.61 -70.42 15.64
N LEU A 12 38.77 -71.16 14.90
CA LEU A 12 37.62 -70.60 14.20
C LEU A 12 36.56 -70.14 15.21
N GLU A 13 36.25 -70.96 16.20
CA GLU A 13 35.28 -70.67 17.26
C GLU A 13 35.68 -69.42 18.04
N LYS A 14 36.94 -69.31 18.51
CA LYS A 14 37.42 -68.09 19.17
C LYS A 14 37.35 -66.85 18.28
N LYS A 15 37.62 -66.97 16.97
CA LYS A 15 37.50 -65.84 16.03
C LYS A 15 36.05 -65.44 15.79
N ILE A 16 35.14 -66.42 15.75
CA ILE A 16 33.70 -66.18 15.61
C ILE A 16 33.17 -65.52 16.88
N GLU A 17 33.51 -66.06 18.05
CA GLU A 17 33.09 -65.56 19.36
C GLU A 17 33.57 -64.13 19.58
N ALA A 18 34.85 -63.83 19.34
CA ALA A 18 35.38 -62.46 19.44
C ALA A 18 34.72 -61.48 18.45
N LYS A 19 34.44 -61.92 17.20
CA LYS A 19 33.71 -61.08 16.23
C LYS A 19 32.25 -60.87 16.60
N VAL A 20 31.62 -61.87 17.22
CA VAL A 20 30.23 -61.80 17.68
C VAL A 20 30.14 -60.86 18.88
N GLU A 21 31.03 -60.97 19.85
CA GLU A 21 31.12 -60.06 21.00
C GLU A 21 31.37 -58.62 20.56
N GLU A 22 32.38 -58.36 19.72
CA GLU A 22 32.69 -57.01 19.24
C GLU A 22 31.51 -56.38 18.47
N LYS A 23 30.80 -57.19 17.69
CA LYS A 23 29.64 -56.72 16.91
C LYS A 23 28.42 -56.47 17.79
N ILE A 24 28.18 -57.33 18.79
CA ILE A 24 27.11 -57.14 19.77
C ILE A 24 27.38 -55.88 20.60
N GLU A 25 28.60 -55.69 21.07
CA GLU A 25 28.99 -54.54 21.89
C GLU A 25 28.78 -53.23 21.12
N LYS A 26 29.28 -53.14 19.89
CA LYS A 26 29.06 -51.97 19.00
C LYS A 26 27.59 -51.72 18.67
N ASP A 27 26.81 -52.77 18.40
CA ASP A 27 25.39 -52.62 18.07
C ASP A 27 24.55 -52.23 19.31
N VAL A 28 24.93 -52.69 20.50
CA VAL A 28 24.30 -52.33 21.77
C VAL A 28 24.65 -50.88 22.13
N GLU A 29 25.92 -50.51 22.08
CA GLU A 29 26.40 -49.15 22.38
C GLU A 29 25.72 -48.12 21.48
N LYS A 30 25.73 -48.35 20.16
CA LYS A 30 25.07 -47.47 19.19
C LYS A 30 23.56 -47.35 19.41
N LYS A 31 22.88 -48.45 19.78
CA LYS A 31 21.44 -48.41 20.09
C LYS A 31 21.14 -47.68 21.40
N VAL A 32 22.01 -47.81 22.39
CA VAL A 32 21.88 -47.13 23.68
C VAL A 32 22.10 -45.63 23.50
N GLU A 33 23.16 -45.22 22.81
CA GLU A 33 23.44 -43.80 22.50
C GLU A 33 22.27 -43.15 21.74
N GLN A 34 21.81 -43.77 20.65
CA GLN A 34 20.68 -43.23 19.88
C GLN A 34 19.39 -43.11 20.68
N LYS A 35 19.14 -44.02 21.64
CA LYS A 35 17.96 -43.94 22.50
C LYS A 35 18.10 -42.82 23.53
N ILE A 36 19.27 -42.68 24.15
CA ILE A 36 19.53 -41.64 25.13
C ILE A 36 19.42 -40.26 24.48
N GLU A 37 20.01 -40.09 23.30
CA GLU A 37 20.00 -38.84 22.54
C GLU A 37 18.57 -38.43 22.15
N LYS A 38 17.80 -39.34 21.53
CA LYS A 38 16.39 -39.10 21.19
C LYS A 38 15.52 -38.79 22.40
N GLN A 39 15.79 -39.42 23.55
CA GLN A 39 15.03 -39.18 24.78
C GLN A 39 15.41 -37.84 25.43
N ALA A 40 16.68 -37.44 25.35
CA ALA A 40 17.16 -36.14 25.81
C ALA A 40 16.57 -35.00 24.96
N GLU A 41 16.62 -35.12 23.62
CA GLU A 41 16.02 -34.16 22.69
C GLU A 41 14.54 -33.95 22.96
N LYS A 42 13.74 -35.03 23.01
CA LYS A 42 12.29 -34.93 23.31
C LYS A 42 12.00 -34.25 24.64
N ARG A 43 12.81 -34.50 25.67
CA ARG A 43 12.63 -33.86 26.99
C ARG A 43 13.01 -32.38 26.96
N ILE A 44 14.02 -32.01 26.19
CA ILE A 44 14.43 -30.62 26.00
C ILE A 44 13.34 -29.87 25.23
N GLU A 45 12.88 -30.42 24.11
CA GLU A 45 11.78 -29.83 23.31
C GLU A 45 10.53 -29.62 24.14
N GLN A 46 10.06 -30.65 24.86
CA GLN A 46 8.89 -30.53 25.73
C GLN A 46 9.07 -29.47 26.83
N LYS A 47 10.28 -29.33 27.40
CA LYS A 47 10.54 -28.30 28.41
C LYS A 47 10.57 -26.90 27.80
N VAL A 48 11.16 -26.75 26.62
CA VAL A 48 11.21 -25.47 25.90
C VAL A 48 9.80 -25.04 25.51
N GLU A 49 9.00 -25.94 24.94
CA GLU A 49 7.63 -25.67 24.54
C GLU A 49 6.73 -25.33 25.74
N LYS A 50 6.88 -26.06 26.85
CA LYS A 50 6.10 -25.80 28.07
C LYS A 50 6.48 -24.50 28.78
N LYS A 51 7.71 -24.04 28.63
CA LYS A 51 8.23 -22.85 29.31
C LYS A 51 8.10 -21.58 28.46
N PHE A 52 8.26 -21.70 27.14
CA PHE A 52 8.33 -20.55 26.23
C PHE A 52 7.26 -20.59 25.13
N GLY A 53 6.49 -21.67 24.97
CA GLY A 53 5.50 -21.80 23.89
C GLY A 53 4.42 -20.72 23.93
N LYS A 54 3.98 -20.33 25.12
CA LYS A 54 3.00 -19.26 25.30
C LYS A 54 3.60 -17.89 24.94
N GLU A 55 4.78 -17.57 25.46
CA GLU A 55 5.51 -16.33 25.14
C GLU A 55 5.83 -16.21 23.64
N ILE A 56 6.28 -17.30 23.00
CA ILE A 56 6.54 -17.32 21.55
C ILE A 56 5.25 -17.11 20.75
N SER A 57 4.13 -17.70 21.19
CA SER A 57 2.84 -17.50 20.52
C SER A 57 2.31 -16.07 20.67
N GLU A 58 2.49 -15.45 21.84
CA GLU A 58 2.12 -14.06 22.12
C GLU A 58 3.00 -13.10 21.31
N ILE A 59 4.33 -13.28 21.30
CA ILE A 59 5.26 -12.49 20.49
C ILE A 59 4.94 -12.63 19.01
N LYS A 60 4.60 -13.84 18.53
CA LYS A 60 4.27 -14.06 17.12
C LYS A 60 2.94 -13.43 16.73
N ALA A 61 1.96 -13.43 17.63
CA ALA A 61 0.68 -12.74 17.45
C ALA A 61 0.84 -11.21 17.50
N GLU A 62 1.66 -10.67 18.40
CA GLU A 62 2.04 -9.25 18.41
C GLU A 62 2.79 -8.87 17.14
N LEU A 63 3.73 -9.69 16.68
CA LEU A 63 4.49 -9.45 15.45
C LEU A 63 3.63 -9.54 14.19
N GLU A 64 2.63 -10.43 14.16
CA GLU A 64 1.66 -10.49 13.06
C GLU A 64 0.66 -9.32 13.12
N ALA A 65 0.19 -8.92 14.30
CA ALA A 65 -0.65 -7.73 14.48
C ALA A 65 0.11 -6.43 14.14
N GLU A 66 1.39 -6.34 14.51
CA GLU A 66 2.27 -5.23 14.16
C GLU A 66 2.57 -5.22 12.67
N LYS A 67 2.82 -6.38 12.03
CA LYS A 67 2.96 -6.47 10.57
C LYS A 67 1.67 -6.13 9.85
N GLU A 68 0.51 -6.51 10.38
CA GLU A 68 -0.79 -6.16 9.81
C GLU A 68 -1.10 -4.66 10.03
N PHE A 69 -0.66 -4.07 11.14
CA PHE A 69 -0.73 -2.63 11.44
C PHE A 69 0.21 -1.81 10.55
N VAL A 70 1.46 -2.23 10.38
CA VAL A 70 2.46 -1.62 9.47
C VAL A 70 2.05 -1.81 7.99
N ALA A 71 1.34 -2.88 7.66
CA ALA A 71 0.70 -3.03 6.35
C ALA A 71 -0.56 -2.16 6.20
N LYS A 72 -1.07 -1.55 7.28
CA LYS A 72 -2.29 -0.71 7.35
C LYS A 72 -2.02 0.78 7.61
N SER A 73 -0.86 1.19 8.11
CA SER A 73 -0.46 2.57 8.49
C SER A 73 1.07 2.68 8.38
N PRO A 74 1.76 3.85 8.34
CA PRO A 74 1.42 5.26 8.08
C PRO A 74 2.31 5.89 6.97
N ILE A 75 2.00 7.09 6.47
CA ILE A 75 3.02 7.94 5.86
C ILE A 75 3.85 8.54 7.00
N SER A 76 5.02 7.98 7.28
CA SER A 76 5.97 8.56 8.25
C SER A 76 6.98 9.44 7.52
N ILE A 77 6.99 10.73 7.83
CA ILE A 77 7.90 11.71 7.24
C ILE A 77 8.85 12.17 8.34
N HIS A 78 10.15 11.92 8.13
CA HIS A 78 11.20 12.53 8.93
C HIS A 78 11.31 14.02 8.60
N VAL A 79 11.19 14.85 9.63
CA VAL A 79 11.31 16.30 9.51
C VAL A 79 12.23 16.81 10.62
N ASP A 80 13.40 17.32 10.24
CA ASP A 80 14.40 17.84 11.18
C ASP A 80 13.92 19.13 11.89
N SER A 81 12.95 19.83 11.30
CA SER A 81 12.28 21.02 11.84
C SER A 81 10.85 21.11 11.32
N TYR A 82 9.98 21.81 12.07
CA TYR A 82 8.64 22.16 11.60
C TYR A 82 8.65 22.98 10.30
N ASP A 83 9.73 23.74 10.04
CA ASP A 83 9.83 24.59 8.85
C ASP A 83 9.77 23.79 7.54
N PHE A 84 10.20 22.52 7.51
CA PHE A 84 10.15 21.69 6.30
C PHE A 84 8.73 21.32 5.84
N ILE A 85 7.73 21.51 6.70
CA ILE A 85 6.31 21.33 6.33
C ILE A 85 5.82 22.53 5.51
N PHE A 86 6.49 23.67 5.62
CA PHE A 86 6.06 24.94 5.08
C PHE A 86 7.05 25.52 4.07
N ASP A 87 6.57 26.48 3.30
CA ASP A 87 7.38 27.26 2.38
C ASP A 87 8.39 28.12 3.14
N ASP A 88 9.67 28.00 2.80
CA ASP A 88 10.79 28.73 3.40
C ASP A 88 10.83 30.20 2.98
N PHE A 89 10.21 30.54 1.85
CA PHE A 89 10.06 31.92 1.38
C PHE A 89 8.93 32.68 2.07
N ASP A 90 8.09 32.01 2.86
CA ASP A 90 6.93 32.62 3.52
C ASP A 90 7.25 32.99 4.98
N PRO A 91 7.42 34.29 5.32
CA PRO A 91 7.81 34.72 6.66
C PRO A 91 6.67 34.66 7.68
N ARG A 92 5.45 34.30 7.28
CA ARG A 92 4.27 34.26 8.17
C ARG A 92 4.43 33.21 9.29
N PRO A 93 3.66 33.32 10.39
CA PRO A 93 3.62 32.27 11.40
C PRO A 93 3.00 30.97 10.85
N PHE A 94 3.28 29.82 11.49
CA PHE A 94 2.78 28.49 11.08
C PHE A 94 1.25 28.41 10.94
N SER A 95 0.49 29.26 11.63
CA SER A 95 -0.97 29.34 11.50
C SER A 95 -1.45 29.89 10.15
N GLN A 96 -0.59 30.56 9.38
CA GLN A 96 -0.95 31.22 8.12
C GLN A 96 0.01 30.90 6.98
N ARG A 97 1.19 30.37 7.28
CA ARG A 97 2.23 30.03 6.32
C ARG A 97 1.71 29.07 5.23
N ALA A 98 2.22 29.21 4.01
CA ALA A 98 1.99 28.30 2.91
C ALA A 98 2.69 26.95 3.19
N LEU A 99 2.07 25.85 2.76
CA LEU A 99 2.72 24.54 2.82
C LEU A 99 3.77 24.46 1.72
N SER A 100 4.86 23.73 1.98
CA SER A 100 5.90 23.52 0.97
C SER A 100 5.38 22.65 -0.17
N ASP A 101 5.71 23.04 -1.41
CA ASP A 101 5.43 22.23 -2.60
C ASP A 101 6.19 20.90 -2.57
N ASP A 102 7.39 20.87 -1.97
CA ASP A 102 8.18 19.66 -1.82
C ASP A 102 7.52 18.69 -0.84
N PHE A 103 7.03 19.21 0.30
CA PHE A 103 6.25 18.43 1.26
C PHE A 103 4.98 17.86 0.60
N LEU A 104 4.22 18.69 -0.11
CA LEU A 104 2.99 18.25 -0.78
C LEU A 104 3.27 17.19 -1.85
N ARG A 105 4.35 17.33 -2.63
CA ARG A 105 4.76 16.37 -3.65
C ARG A 105 5.10 15.02 -3.03
N GLU A 106 5.87 15.02 -1.95
CA GLU A 106 6.27 13.78 -1.28
C GLU A 106 5.08 13.11 -0.58
N ALA A 107 4.26 13.87 0.14
CA ALA A 107 3.03 13.38 0.76
C ALA A 107 2.09 12.76 -0.29
N LYS A 108 1.97 13.38 -1.47
CA LYS A 108 1.16 12.86 -2.57
C LYS A 108 1.69 11.57 -3.14
N LYS A 109 3.01 11.47 -3.33
CA LYS A 109 3.65 10.24 -3.80
C LYS A 109 3.33 9.07 -2.87
N PHE A 110 3.51 9.26 -1.56
CA PHE A 110 3.19 8.24 -0.57
C PHE A 110 1.70 7.92 -0.48
N ALA A 111 0.83 8.93 -0.55
CA ALA A 111 -0.63 8.71 -0.49
C ALA A 111 -1.15 7.85 -1.66
N LEU A 112 -0.52 7.92 -2.84
CA LEU A 112 -0.86 7.08 -3.99
C LEU A 112 -0.41 5.62 -3.84
N GLU A 113 0.64 5.36 -3.05
CA GLU A 113 1.17 4.01 -2.81
C GLU A 113 0.39 3.26 -1.72
N VAL A 114 -0.27 3.99 -0.82
CA VAL A 114 -1.03 3.42 0.30
C VAL A 114 -2.45 3.02 -0.16
N LYS A 115 -2.86 1.81 0.18
CA LYS A 115 -4.21 1.29 -0.12
C LYS A 115 -5.30 2.14 0.57
N PRO A 116 -6.53 2.17 0.04
CA PRO A 116 -7.62 2.95 0.63
C PRO A 116 -7.88 2.55 2.09
N GLY A 117 -7.72 3.50 3.01
CA GLY A 117 -7.85 3.30 4.46
C GLY A 117 -7.73 4.63 5.22
N VAL A 118 -7.74 4.57 6.56
CA VAL A 118 -7.42 5.73 7.39
C VAL A 118 -5.92 5.95 7.29
N LEU A 119 -5.53 7.02 6.61
CA LEU A 119 -4.13 7.37 6.42
C LEU A 119 -3.63 8.06 7.69
N GLU A 120 -2.56 7.58 8.27
CA GLU A 120 -1.85 8.24 9.35
C GLU A 120 -0.66 9.00 8.76
N LEU A 121 -0.53 10.30 9.08
CA LEU A 121 0.61 11.13 8.72
C LEU A 121 1.43 11.40 9.99
N ASN A 122 2.55 10.71 10.11
CA ASN A 122 3.41 10.77 11.28
C ASN A 122 4.63 11.63 10.98
N PHE A 123 4.77 12.75 11.70
CA PHE A 123 5.96 13.58 11.65
C PHE A 123 6.93 13.14 12.75
N LEU A 124 8.12 12.70 12.34
CA LEU A 124 9.18 12.28 13.25
C LEU A 124 10.09 13.47 13.53
N ILE A 125 10.11 13.94 14.79
CA ILE A 125 10.77 15.17 15.23
C ILE A 125 11.58 14.90 16.50
N HIS A 126 12.83 15.36 16.54
CA HIS A 126 13.69 15.18 17.71
C HIS A 126 13.07 15.77 18.99
N GLU A 127 13.17 15.04 20.11
CA GLU A 127 12.48 15.38 21.36
C GLU A 127 12.77 16.81 21.86
N SER A 128 14.00 17.29 21.68
CA SER A 128 14.42 18.61 22.20
C SER A 128 13.74 19.81 21.54
N ILE A 129 13.21 19.66 20.31
CA ILE A 129 12.57 20.76 19.57
C ILE A 129 11.05 20.68 19.59
N ARG A 130 10.49 19.62 20.17
CA ARG A 130 9.05 19.38 20.20
C ARG A 130 8.31 20.40 21.04
N LYS A 131 7.26 20.98 20.48
CA LYS A 131 6.41 21.98 21.14
C LYS A 131 4.94 21.68 20.83
N GLN A 132 4.23 21.13 21.81
CA GLN A 132 2.84 20.69 21.65
C GLN A 132 1.89 21.80 21.14
N GLU A 133 2.09 23.05 21.57
CA GLU A 133 1.30 24.20 21.11
C GLU A 133 1.48 24.47 19.61
N ILE A 134 2.72 24.34 19.13
CA ILE A 134 3.06 24.49 17.71
C ILE A 134 2.49 23.32 16.91
N GLU A 135 2.67 22.08 17.40
CA GLU A 135 2.12 20.87 16.78
C GLU A 135 0.60 20.94 16.61
N ALA A 136 -0.13 21.41 17.64
CA ALA A 136 -1.57 21.62 17.56
C ALA A 136 -1.94 22.66 16.49
N THR A 137 -1.17 23.74 16.38
CA THR A 137 -1.35 24.78 15.36
C THR A 137 -1.12 24.23 13.95
N ILE A 138 -0.03 23.47 13.76
CA ILE A 138 0.32 22.84 12.47
C ILE A 138 -0.74 21.82 12.07
N LYS A 139 -1.17 20.95 13.00
CA LYS A 139 -2.23 19.96 12.75
C LYS A 139 -3.52 20.62 12.27
N LYS A 140 -3.96 21.68 12.96
CA LYS A 140 -5.12 22.47 12.54
C LYS A 140 -4.93 23.05 11.13
N ARG A 141 -3.77 23.66 10.89
CA ARG A 141 -3.45 24.32 9.61
C ARG A 141 -3.44 23.34 8.43
N LEU A 142 -2.86 22.15 8.61
CA LEU A 142 -2.83 21.09 7.59
C LEU A 142 -4.24 20.63 7.23
N HIS A 143 -5.09 20.35 8.23
CA HIS A 143 -6.49 19.97 7.96
C HIS A 143 -7.26 21.08 7.25
N GLU A 144 -7.10 22.33 7.65
CA GLU A 144 -7.73 23.46 6.98
C GLU A 144 -7.29 23.57 5.52
N HIS A 145 -5.99 23.44 5.25
CA HIS A 145 -5.46 23.42 3.89
C HIS A 145 -6.07 22.28 3.08
N PHE A 146 -5.94 21.02 3.53
CA PHE A 146 -6.41 19.86 2.76
C PHE A 146 -7.93 19.86 2.55
N ARG A 147 -8.73 20.33 3.51
CA ARG A 147 -10.19 20.47 3.33
C ARG A 147 -10.53 21.55 2.30
N LYS A 148 -9.83 22.68 2.33
CA LYS A 148 -10.02 23.76 1.36
C LYS A 148 -9.62 23.29 -0.04
N SER A 149 -8.45 22.69 -0.19
CA SER A 149 -7.94 22.16 -1.46
C SER A 149 -8.83 21.04 -2.01
N LEU A 150 -9.40 20.19 -1.14
CA LEU A 150 -10.40 19.19 -1.53
C LEU A 150 -11.66 19.84 -2.13
N ALA A 151 -12.18 20.89 -1.48
CA ALA A 151 -13.36 21.58 -1.98
C ALA A 151 -13.11 22.24 -3.34
N GLU A 152 -11.94 22.85 -3.52
CA GLU A 152 -11.51 23.46 -4.79
C GLU A 152 -11.34 22.40 -5.89
N SER A 153 -10.61 21.32 -5.60
CA SER A 153 -10.40 20.22 -6.55
C SER A 153 -11.70 19.50 -6.92
N LYS A 154 -12.63 19.35 -5.97
CA LYS A 154 -13.97 18.81 -6.26
C LYS A 154 -14.76 19.72 -7.18
N LYS A 155 -14.74 21.04 -6.93
CA LYS A 155 -15.42 22.02 -7.79
C LYS A 155 -14.86 22.01 -9.20
N GLU A 156 -13.53 21.92 -9.34
CA GLU A 156 -12.86 21.80 -10.64
C GLU A 156 -13.28 20.51 -11.37
N HIS A 157 -13.23 19.36 -10.68
CA HIS A 157 -13.64 18.08 -11.24
C HIS A 157 -15.12 18.08 -11.68
N ASP A 158 -16.02 18.51 -10.79
CA ASP A 158 -17.46 18.58 -11.07
C ASP A 158 -17.76 19.56 -12.22
N TRP A 159 -17.00 20.65 -12.35
CA TRP A 159 -17.13 21.59 -13.46
C TRP A 159 -16.72 20.96 -14.80
N ILE A 160 -15.59 20.25 -14.85
CA ILE A 160 -15.14 19.52 -16.05
C ILE A 160 -16.18 18.48 -16.46
N VAL A 161 -16.66 17.69 -15.50
CA VAL A 161 -17.66 16.65 -15.74
C VAL A 161 -18.96 17.26 -16.25
N LYS A 162 -19.49 18.28 -15.57
CA LYS A 162 -20.74 18.94 -15.99
C LYS A 162 -20.61 19.57 -17.37
N LYS A 163 -19.51 20.27 -17.65
CA LYS A 163 -19.23 20.88 -18.95
C LYS A 163 -19.17 19.81 -20.04
N GLY A 164 -18.42 18.73 -19.81
CA GLY A 164 -18.32 17.60 -20.73
C GLY A 164 -19.68 16.95 -21.01
N SER A 165 -20.48 16.68 -19.97
CA SER A 165 -21.83 16.12 -20.13
C SER A 165 -22.75 17.02 -20.94
N ILE A 166 -22.73 18.33 -20.70
CA ILE A 166 -23.53 19.30 -21.47
C ILE A 166 -23.11 19.29 -22.94
N MET A 167 -21.80 19.25 -23.23
CA MET A 167 -21.29 19.18 -24.60
C MET A 167 -21.69 17.88 -25.31
N VAL A 168 -21.62 16.73 -24.63
CA VAL A 168 -22.08 15.45 -25.20
C VAL A 168 -23.55 15.50 -25.56
N LEU A 169 -24.41 15.98 -24.65
CA LEU A 169 -25.84 16.09 -24.90
C LEU A 169 -26.16 17.08 -26.02
N ALA A 170 -25.46 18.23 -26.05
CA ALA A 170 -25.61 19.21 -27.12
C ALA A 170 -25.16 18.65 -28.48
N GLY A 171 -24.01 17.98 -28.54
CA GLY A 171 -23.50 17.33 -29.74
C GLY A 171 -24.47 16.28 -30.27
N PHE A 172 -24.98 15.42 -29.40
CA PHE A 172 -25.97 14.41 -29.75
C PHE A 172 -27.28 15.04 -30.25
N ALA A 173 -27.78 16.09 -29.60
CA ALA A 173 -28.97 16.81 -30.04
C ALA A 173 -28.78 17.48 -31.41
N MET A 174 -27.60 18.05 -31.67
CA MET A 174 -27.25 18.61 -32.97
C MET A 174 -27.23 17.53 -34.06
N THR A 175 -26.60 16.38 -33.81
CA THR A 175 -26.60 15.26 -34.77
C THR A 175 -28.00 14.72 -35.03
N LEU A 176 -28.85 14.59 -34.01
CA LEU A 176 -30.26 14.21 -34.18
C LEU A 176 -31.03 15.26 -35.02
N GLY A 177 -30.79 16.54 -34.76
CA GLY A 177 -31.36 17.64 -35.54
C GLY A 177 -30.95 17.58 -37.01
N ALA A 178 -29.66 17.33 -37.29
CA ALA A 178 -29.15 17.18 -38.64
C ALA A 178 -29.81 15.99 -39.35
N ALA A 179 -29.89 14.84 -38.69
CA ALA A 179 -30.56 13.65 -39.22
C ALA A 179 -32.05 13.91 -39.52
N ALA A 180 -32.76 14.60 -38.63
CA ALA A 180 -34.16 14.94 -38.83
C ALA A 180 -34.35 15.91 -40.01
N ILE A 181 -33.50 16.94 -40.14
CA ILE A 181 -33.55 17.89 -41.27
C ILE A 181 -33.30 17.14 -42.58
N GLY A 182 -32.26 16.29 -42.64
CA GLY A 182 -31.95 15.49 -43.81
C GLY A 182 -33.09 14.54 -44.21
N TYR A 183 -33.75 13.92 -43.24
CA TYR A 183 -34.84 12.97 -43.47
C TYR A 183 -36.15 13.65 -43.92
N TYR A 184 -36.58 14.71 -43.25
CA TYR A 184 -37.88 15.35 -43.52
C TYR A 184 -37.84 16.46 -44.56
N PHE A 185 -36.70 17.12 -44.73
CA PHE A 185 -36.56 18.33 -45.56
C PHE A 185 -35.46 18.20 -46.61
N GLY A 186 -35.01 16.98 -46.90
CA GLY A 186 -34.03 16.70 -47.94
C GLY A 186 -34.42 17.36 -49.26
N GLU A 187 -33.56 18.25 -49.77
CA GLU A 187 -33.71 19.07 -50.98
C GLU A 187 -34.84 20.13 -50.98
N ALA A 188 -35.53 20.35 -49.85
CA ALA A 188 -36.68 21.25 -49.80
C ALA A 188 -36.31 22.75 -49.90
N SER A 189 -35.17 23.18 -49.31
CA SER A 189 -34.70 24.57 -49.39
C SER A 189 -33.20 24.72 -49.14
N PHE A 190 -32.58 25.73 -49.76
CA PHE A 190 -31.17 26.07 -49.56
C PHE A 190 -30.81 26.30 -48.08
N LEU A 191 -31.72 26.91 -47.29
CA LEU A 191 -31.48 27.15 -45.86
C LEU A 191 -31.39 25.86 -45.05
N PHE A 192 -32.24 24.86 -45.33
CA PHE A 192 -32.15 23.57 -44.65
C PHE A 192 -30.89 22.80 -45.01
N VAL A 193 -30.46 22.87 -46.27
CA VAL A 193 -29.19 22.29 -46.73
C VAL A 193 -28.01 22.97 -46.03
N LEU A 194 -28.00 24.31 -45.94
CA LEU A 194 -26.94 25.05 -45.26
C LEU A 194 -26.86 24.70 -43.76
N ILE A 195 -28.00 24.65 -43.07
CA ILE A 195 -28.05 24.27 -41.65
C ILE A 195 -27.54 22.84 -41.49
N PHE A 196 -27.98 21.91 -42.33
CA PHE A 196 -27.54 20.52 -42.30
C PHE A 196 -26.02 20.39 -42.43
N VAL A 197 -25.41 21.06 -43.42
CA VAL A 197 -23.96 21.04 -43.69
C VAL A 197 -23.13 21.58 -42.52
N ILE A 198 -23.64 22.54 -41.76
CA ILE A 198 -22.95 23.08 -40.58
C ILE A 198 -23.18 22.19 -39.35
N LEU A 199 -24.42 21.72 -39.17
CA LEU A 199 -24.85 21.01 -37.98
C LEU A 199 -24.21 19.63 -37.86
N GLU A 200 -23.93 18.97 -38.98
CA GLU A 200 -23.25 17.67 -39.02
C GLU A 200 -21.83 17.74 -38.40
N PRO A 201 -20.86 18.52 -38.92
CA PRO A 201 -19.53 18.62 -38.33
C PRO A 201 -19.56 19.26 -36.94
N ALA A 202 -20.46 20.22 -36.68
CA ALA A 202 -20.61 20.84 -35.37
C ALA A 202 -21.08 19.83 -34.30
N GLY A 203 -22.05 18.98 -34.64
CA GLY A 203 -22.58 17.93 -33.76
C GLY A 203 -21.52 16.89 -33.43
N TRP A 204 -20.85 16.35 -34.45
CA TRP A 204 -19.73 15.42 -34.28
C TRP A 204 -18.62 16.01 -33.41
N PHE A 205 -18.14 17.21 -33.73
CA PHE A 205 -17.03 17.83 -33.01
C PHE A 205 -17.36 18.12 -31.55
N THR A 206 -18.55 18.67 -31.29
CA THR A 206 -19.00 18.99 -29.94
C THR A 206 -19.17 17.72 -29.09
N PHE A 207 -19.70 16.64 -29.69
CA PHE A 207 -19.85 15.35 -29.03
C PHE A 207 -18.50 14.78 -28.59
N TRP A 208 -17.52 14.69 -29.49
CA TRP A 208 -16.20 14.14 -29.15
C TRP A 208 -15.43 15.01 -28.18
N THR A 209 -15.49 16.33 -28.34
CA THR A 209 -14.87 17.24 -27.38
C THR A 209 -15.50 17.09 -26.00
N GLY A 210 -16.82 16.85 -25.93
CA GLY A 210 -17.50 16.54 -24.67
C GLY A 210 -17.03 15.24 -24.04
N LEU A 211 -16.88 14.17 -24.83
CA LEU A 211 -16.33 12.90 -24.37
C LEU A 211 -14.88 13.02 -23.91
N ASP A 212 -14.06 13.82 -24.61
CA ASP A 212 -12.67 14.07 -24.24
C ASP A 212 -12.55 14.71 -22.85
N GLN A 213 -13.38 15.72 -22.58
CA GLN A 213 -13.49 16.33 -21.25
C GLN A 213 -13.90 15.30 -20.17
N LEU A 214 -14.86 14.42 -20.48
CA LEU A 214 -15.36 13.42 -19.53
C LEU A 214 -14.38 12.29 -19.24
N PHE A 215 -13.62 11.83 -20.22
CA PHE A 215 -12.77 10.66 -20.06
C PHE A 215 -11.30 10.99 -19.80
N TYR A 216 -10.75 12.00 -20.48
CA TYR A 216 -9.34 12.36 -20.34
C TYR A 216 -9.15 13.44 -19.28
N GLU A 217 -9.83 14.58 -19.39
CA GLU A 217 -9.66 15.68 -18.43
C GLU A 217 -10.18 15.34 -17.03
N ALA A 218 -11.34 14.68 -16.93
CA ALA A 218 -11.84 14.21 -15.64
C ALA A 218 -10.91 13.16 -14.99
N ARG A 219 -10.24 12.32 -15.80
CA ARG A 219 -9.25 11.35 -15.28
C ARG A 219 -7.99 12.06 -14.78
N LYS A 220 -7.55 13.15 -15.41
CA LYS A 220 -6.38 13.93 -14.95
C LYS A 220 -6.60 14.58 -13.59
N THR A 221 -7.82 15.01 -13.28
CA THR A 221 -8.14 15.67 -12.00
C THR A 221 -8.38 14.69 -10.85
N ARG A 222 -8.74 13.45 -11.16
CA ARG A 222 -9.09 12.43 -10.16
C ARG A 222 -7.97 12.12 -9.14
N PRO A 223 -6.68 11.98 -9.50
CA PRO A 223 -5.62 11.75 -8.51
C PRO A 223 -5.49 12.87 -7.48
N ASN A 224 -5.68 14.13 -7.88
CA ASN A 224 -5.66 15.26 -6.94
C ASN A 224 -6.84 15.20 -5.98
N LEU A 225 -8.03 14.90 -6.50
CA LEU A 225 -9.24 14.74 -5.72
C LEU A 225 -9.07 13.63 -4.67
N GLU A 226 -8.57 12.47 -5.07
CA GLU A 226 -8.35 11.31 -4.20
C GLU A 226 -7.29 11.62 -3.13
N PHE A 227 -6.17 12.23 -3.51
CA PHE A 227 -5.13 12.68 -2.59
C PHE A 227 -5.68 13.62 -1.51
N TYR A 228 -6.35 14.72 -1.91
CA TYR A 228 -6.88 15.68 -0.94
C TYR A 228 -8.02 15.06 -0.11
N ALA A 229 -8.80 14.13 -0.68
CA ALA A 229 -9.84 13.42 0.05
C ALA A 229 -9.25 12.55 1.17
N GLN A 230 -8.16 11.84 0.90
CA GLN A 230 -7.42 11.05 1.88
C GLN A 230 -6.78 11.95 2.94
N MET A 231 -5.97 12.94 2.54
CA MET A 231 -5.24 13.82 3.47
C MET A 231 -6.18 14.66 4.36
N SER A 232 -7.36 15.05 3.86
CA SER A 232 -8.34 15.79 4.67
C SER A 232 -8.87 15.02 5.87
N LYS A 233 -8.86 13.68 5.79
CA LYS A 233 -9.32 12.73 6.80
C LYS A 233 -8.16 12.05 7.55
N ALA A 234 -6.92 12.32 7.14
CA ALA A 234 -5.76 11.66 7.68
C ALA A 234 -5.56 12.02 9.16
N GLU A 235 -5.13 11.07 9.96
CA GLU A 235 -4.75 11.32 11.34
C GLU A 235 -3.32 11.84 11.38
N ILE A 236 -3.13 13.08 11.84
CA ILE A 236 -1.82 13.72 11.91
C ILE A 236 -1.25 13.56 13.32
N ASN A 237 -0.10 12.90 13.43
CA ASN A 237 0.59 12.67 14.69
C ASN A 237 2.02 13.20 14.64
N PHE A 238 2.53 13.58 15.80
CA PHE A 238 3.92 13.97 16.00
C PHE A 238 4.55 12.98 16.97
N GLN A 239 5.61 12.31 16.53
CA GLN A 239 6.34 11.31 17.30
C GLN A 239 7.80 11.73 17.45
N SER A 240 8.42 11.30 18.54
CA SER A 240 9.84 11.51 18.80
C SER A 240 10.68 10.39 18.19
N TYR A 241 11.91 10.73 17.79
CA TYR A 241 12.98 9.78 17.50
C TYR A 241 14.26 10.18 18.24
#